data_AF-A0A522U4S7-F1
#
_entry.id   AF-A0A522U4S7-F1
#
_cell.length_a   1.000
_cell.length_b   1.000
_cell.length_c   1.000
_cell.angle_alpha   90.00
_cell.angle_beta   90.00
_cell.angle_gamma   90.00
#
_symmetry.space_group_name_H-M   'P 1'
#
loop_
_entity.id
_entity.type
_entity.pdbx_description
1 polymer ?
#
loop_
_entity_poly.entity_id
_entity_poly.type
_entity_poly.pdbx_seq_one_letter_code
_entity_poly.pdbx_strand_id
1 'polypeptide(L)'
;MDYVVLALVYLVGGAFLGAGIYLVMSGSFPGWWVRRMLWPLVRVTPTVTHLQGWAAVGLGASVLAIGFTTIVPEIVGGVLVLLAVAAYLAGVGLFVYSTWLSRRPTV
;
A
#
# COMPACT_ATOMS: atom_id res chain seq x y z
N MET A 1 23.35 10.01 -9.18
CA MET A 1 21.88 10.09 -9.35
C MET A 1 21.15 9.10 -8.44
N ASP A 2 21.86 8.12 -7.89
CA ASP A 2 21.30 7.00 -7.12
C ASP A 2 20.73 7.40 -5.76
N TYR A 3 21.35 8.36 -5.06
CA TYR A 3 20.86 8.80 -3.75
C TYR A 3 19.50 9.52 -3.80
N VAL A 4 19.22 10.25 -4.90
CA VAL A 4 17.93 10.94 -5.07
C VAL A 4 16.82 9.92 -5.31
N VAL A 5 17.08 8.91 -6.15
CA VAL A 5 16.15 7.81 -6.40
C VAL A 5 15.87 7.03 -5.12
N LEU A 6 16.90 6.75 -4.33
CA LEU A 6 16.79 6.05 -3.06
C LEU A 6 15.98 6.85 -2.02
N ALA A 7 16.22 8.16 -1.94
CA ALA A 7 15.44 9.06 -1.09
C ALA A 7 13.96 9.09 -1.50
N LEU A 8 13.67 9.12 -2.80
CA LEU A 8 12.31 9.02 -3.31
C LEU A 8 11.66 7.68 -2.97
N VAL A 9 12.38 6.57 -3.07
CA VAL A 9 11.89 5.24 -2.69
C VAL A 9 11.48 5.20 -1.22
N TYR A 10 12.31 5.74 -0.33
CA TYR A 10 11.97 5.79 1.10
C TYR A 10 10.84 6.75 1.42
N LEU A 11 10.79 7.92 0.78
CA LEU A 11 9.71 8.89 0.95
C LEU A 11 8.38 8.32 0.46
N VAL A 12 8.35 7.71 -0.73
CA VAL A 12 7.15 7.11 -1.30
C VAL A 12 6.73 5.89 -0.49
N GLY A 13 7.63 4.95 -0.23
CA GLY A 13 7.34 3.75 0.56
C GLY A 13 6.85 4.09 1.98
N GLY A 14 7.50 5.05 2.64
CA GLY A 14 7.12 5.55 3.95
C GLY A 14 5.77 6.27 3.95
N ALA A 15 5.50 7.10 2.93
CA ALA A 15 4.20 7.76 2.78
C ALA A 15 3.07 6.76 2.56
N PHE A 16 3.26 5.74 1.71
CA PHE A 16 2.29 4.67 1.49
C PHE A 16 2.04 3.86 2.76
N LEU A 17 3.10 3.51 3.48
CA LEU A 17 3.00 2.73 4.71
C LEU A 17 2.29 3.54 5.81
N GLY A 18 2.66 4.81 6.00
CA GLY A 18 2.01 5.71 6.96
C GLY A 18 0.54 5.96 6.63
N ALA A 19 0.22 6.22 5.36
CA ALA A 19 -1.15 6.34 4.90
C ALA A 19 -1.96 5.05 5.11
N GLY A 20 -1.37 3.89 4.82
CA GLY A 20 -2.01 2.60 5.01
C GLY A 20 -2.34 2.34 6.46
N ILE A 21 -1.37 2.55 7.37
CA ILE A 21 -1.58 2.43 8.83
C ILE A 21 -2.68 3.39 9.29
N TYR A 22 -2.64 4.65 8.84
CA TYR A 22 -3.66 5.63 9.19
C TYR A 22 -5.06 5.17 8.75
N LEU A 23 -5.23 4.64 7.54
CA LEU A 23 -6.51 4.13 7.05
C LEU A 23 -7.00 2.90 7.82
N VAL A 24 -6.10 2.00 8.22
CA VAL A 24 -6.44 0.84 9.06
C VAL A 24 -6.90 1.29 10.45
N MET A 25 -6.29 2.32 11.03
CA MET A 25 -6.64 2.80 12.37
C MET A 25 -7.88 3.70 12.37
N SER A 26 -8.04 4.54 11.35
CA SER A 26 -9.14 5.53 11.27
C SER A 26 -10.45 4.94 10.77
N GLY A 27 -10.42 3.82 10.05
CA GLY A 27 -11.60 3.17 9.46
C GLY A 27 -12.37 4.02 8.46
N SER A 28 -11.86 5.22 8.13
CA SER A 28 -12.52 6.19 7.26
C SER A 28 -11.51 6.95 6.41
N PHE A 29 -11.90 7.28 5.18
CA PHE A 29 -11.06 8.10 4.31
C PHE A 29 -11.19 9.58 4.70
N PRO A 30 -10.08 10.34 4.73
CA PRO A 30 -10.14 11.79 4.85
C PRO A 30 -11.03 12.38 3.75
N GLY A 31 -11.90 13.34 4.06
CA GLY A 31 -12.87 13.88 3.10
C GLY A 31 -12.25 14.52 1.83
N TRP A 32 -10.97 14.88 1.88
CA TRP A 32 -10.20 15.36 0.73
C TRP A 32 -9.62 14.21 -0.13
N TRP A 33 -9.40 13.02 0.44
CA TRP A 33 -9.04 11.79 -0.29
C TRP A 33 -10.23 11.22 -1.04
N VAL A 34 -11.41 11.29 -0.44
CA VAL A 34 -12.67 10.84 -1.04
C VAL A 34 -12.88 11.46 -2.43
N ARG A 35 -12.53 12.74 -2.59
CA ARG A 35 -12.73 13.47 -3.86
C ARG A 35 -11.67 13.23 -4.94
N ARG A 36 -10.45 12.81 -4.57
CA ARG A 36 -9.31 12.71 -5.50
C ARG A 36 -8.86 11.28 -5.79
N MET A 37 -9.00 10.37 -4.83
CA MET A 37 -8.36 9.05 -4.87
C MET A 37 -9.36 7.89 -5.04
N LEU A 38 -10.67 8.16 -4.92
CA LEU A 38 -11.72 7.15 -5.04
C LEU A 38 -12.23 6.91 -6.46
N TRP A 39 -11.51 7.33 -7.50
CA TRP A 39 -11.97 7.13 -8.88
C TRP A 39 -12.37 5.66 -9.22
N PRO A 40 -11.83 4.62 -8.56
CA PRO A 40 -12.34 3.24 -8.71
C PRO A 40 -13.50 2.84 -7.77
N LEU A 41 -13.68 3.53 -6.65
CA LEU A 41 -14.50 3.13 -5.49
C LEU A 41 -15.85 3.86 -5.47
N VAL A 42 -16.94 3.09 -5.52
CA VAL A 42 -18.32 3.63 -5.60
C VAL A 42 -18.96 3.73 -4.21
N ARG A 43 -18.72 2.75 -3.33
CA ARG A 43 -19.18 2.72 -1.94
C ARG A 43 -18.00 2.54 -1.00
N VAL A 44 -17.83 3.46 -0.07
CA VAL A 44 -16.73 3.47 0.90
C VAL A 44 -17.28 3.01 2.25
N THR A 45 -17.28 1.70 2.48
CA THR A 45 -17.61 1.12 3.78
C THR A 45 -16.33 1.02 4.64
N PRO A 46 -16.44 0.95 5.98
CA PRO A 46 -15.28 0.79 6.87
C PRO A 46 -14.41 -0.42 6.50
N THR A 47 -15.04 -1.53 6.07
CA THR A 47 -14.35 -2.73 5.58
C THR A 47 -13.49 -2.44 4.34
N VAL A 48 -14.03 -1.70 3.36
CA VAL A 48 -13.29 -1.31 2.16
C VAL A 48 -12.12 -0.39 2.52
N THR A 49 -12.31 0.50 3.48
CA THR A 49 -11.23 1.38 3.99
C THR A 49 -10.11 0.58 4.65
N HIS A 50 -10.42 -0.39 5.50
CA HIS A 50 -9.41 -1.25 6.11
C HIS A 50 -8.65 -2.06 5.06
N LEU A 51 -9.33 -2.62 4.06
CA LEU A 51 -8.70 -3.39 2.99
C LEU A 51 -7.77 -2.50 2.13
N GLN A 52 -8.19 -1.28 1.82
CA GLN A 52 -7.36 -0.29 1.12
C GLN A 52 -6.17 0.16 1.96
N GLY A 53 -6.35 0.30 3.28
CA GLY A 53 -5.26 0.57 4.22
C GLY A 53 -4.22 -0.55 4.21
N TRP A 54 -4.65 -1.81 4.32
CA TRP A 54 -3.76 -2.97 4.22
C TRP A 54 -3.09 -3.09 2.85
N ALA A 55 -3.80 -2.73 1.77
CA ALA A 55 -3.21 -2.67 0.44
C ALA A 55 -2.06 -1.65 0.36
N ALA A 56 -2.28 -0.44 0.91
CA ALA A 56 -1.27 0.60 0.98
C ALA A 56 -0.09 0.23 1.89
N VAL A 57 -0.33 -0.47 3.01
CA VAL A 57 0.74 -1.04 3.85
C VAL A 57 1.57 -2.05 3.06
N GLY A 58 0.93 -2.98 2.35
CA GLY A 58 1.64 -3.99 1.54
C GLY A 58 2.50 -3.37 0.44
N LEU A 59 1.97 -2.35 -0.26
CA LEU A 59 2.72 -1.59 -1.27
C LEU A 59 3.85 -0.76 -0.66
N GLY A 60 3.62 -0.08 0.46
CA GLY A 60 4.65 0.68 1.15
C GLY A 60 5.79 -0.22 1.65
N ALA A 61 5.44 -1.36 2.25
CA ALA A 61 6.40 -2.34 2.74
C ALA A 61 7.23 -2.95 1.62
N SER A 62 6.64 -3.26 0.46
CA SER A 62 7.38 -3.80 -0.68
C SER A 62 8.39 -2.81 -1.24
N VAL A 63 7.98 -1.54 -1.41
CA VAL A 63 8.85 -0.46 -1.89
C VAL A 63 10.02 -0.22 -0.93
N LEU A 64 9.76 -0.19 0.38
CA LEU A 64 10.81 -0.06 1.38
C LEU A 64 11.75 -1.26 1.38
N ALA A 65 11.22 -2.48 1.33
CA ALA A 65 12.02 -3.71 1.30
C ALA A 65 12.98 -3.72 0.10
N ILE A 66 12.53 -3.33 -1.10
CA ILE A 66 13.37 -3.16 -2.28
C ILE A 66 14.43 -2.08 -2.04
N GLY A 67 14.07 -0.92 -1.50
CA GLY A 67 15.04 0.12 -1.15
C GLY A 67 16.14 -0.37 -0.21
N PHE A 68 15.78 -1.18 0.80
CA PHE A 68 16.72 -1.75 1.75
C PHE A 68 17.71 -2.75 1.13
N THR A 69 17.35 -3.43 0.02
CA THR A 69 18.25 -4.39 -0.65
C THR A 69 19.60 -3.79 -1.06
N THR A 70 19.65 -2.47 -1.27
CA THR A 70 20.85 -1.73 -1.70
C THR A 70 21.91 -1.61 -0.61
N ILE A 71 21.55 -1.80 0.67
CA ILE A 71 22.44 -1.59 1.82
C ILE A 71 22.67 -2.85 2.67
N VAL A 72 21.95 -3.95 2.38
CA VAL A 72 22.09 -5.21 3.11
C VAL A 72 22.94 -6.25 2.35
N PRO A 73 23.49 -7.25 3.05
CA PRO A 73 24.17 -8.38 2.41
C PRO A 73 23.27 -9.13 1.43
N GLU A 74 23.84 -9.69 0.38
CA GLU A 74 23.13 -10.32 -0.75
C GLU A 74 22.10 -11.38 -0.32
N ILE A 75 22.43 -12.23 0.65
CA ILE A 75 21.51 -13.26 1.17
C ILE A 75 20.26 -12.61 1.79
N VAL A 76 20.46 -11.55 2.58
CA VAL A 76 19.36 -10.79 3.21
C VAL A 76 18.58 -10.01 2.15
N GLY A 77 19.28 -9.45 1.16
CA GLY A 77 18.67 -8.81 -0.01
C GLY A 77 17.75 -9.75 -0.77
N GLY A 78 18.18 -10.98 -1.05
CA GLY A 78 17.36 -12.00 -1.70
C GLY A 78 16.07 -12.32 -0.93
N VAL A 79 16.15 -12.45 0.39
CA VAL A 79 14.96 -12.63 1.25
C VAL A 79 14.04 -11.41 1.21
N LEU A 80 14.60 -10.20 1.27
CA LEU A 80 13.83 -8.96 1.19
C LEU A 80 13.10 -8.83 -0.16
N VAL A 81 13.70 -9.25 -1.27
CA VAL A 81 13.02 -9.27 -2.57
C VAL A 81 11.82 -10.21 -2.55
N LEU A 82 11.97 -11.42 -2.00
CA LEU A 82 10.85 -12.36 -1.89
C LEU A 82 9.71 -11.79 -1.04
N LEU A 83 10.05 -11.18 0.10
CA LEU A 83 9.08 -10.49 0.96
C LEU A 83 8.42 -9.31 0.23
N ALA A 84 9.18 -8.54 -0.53
CA ALA A 84 8.65 -7.43 -1.31
C ALA A 84 7.64 -7.89 -2.36
N VAL A 85 7.96 -8.96 -3.09
CA VAL A 85 7.06 -9.56 -4.08
C VAL A 85 5.78 -10.06 -3.39
N ALA A 86 5.90 -10.78 -2.28
CA ALA A 86 4.74 -11.27 -1.53
C ALA A 86 3.85 -10.13 -1.03
N ALA A 87 4.45 -9.08 -0.43
CA ALA A 87 3.72 -7.91 0.06
C ALA A 87 3.07 -7.11 -1.08
N TYR A 88 3.74 -6.99 -2.22
CA TYR A 88 3.18 -6.38 -3.42
C TYR A 88 1.96 -7.15 -3.94
N LEU A 89 2.07 -8.47 -4.10
CA LEU A 89 0.97 -9.32 -4.56
C LEU A 89 -0.23 -9.29 -3.61
N ALA A 90 0.02 -9.35 -2.30
CA ALA A 90 -1.01 -9.20 -1.29
C ALA A 90 -1.68 -7.81 -1.37
N GLY A 91 -0.89 -6.75 -1.51
CA GLY A 91 -1.38 -5.38 -1.65
C GLY A 91 -2.25 -5.19 -2.90
N VAL A 92 -1.81 -5.67 -4.05
CA VAL A 92 -2.57 -5.65 -5.30
C VAL A 92 -3.86 -6.46 -5.17
N GLY A 93 -3.79 -7.67 -4.58
CA GLY A 93 -4.96 -8.51 -4.34
C GLY A 93 -6.02 -7.81 -3.48
N LEU A 94 -5.60 -7.19 -2.37
CA LEU A 94 -6.48 -6.42 -1.49
C LEU A 94 -7.06 -5.19 -2.18
N PHE A 95 -6.28 -4.50 -3.01
CA PHE A 95 -6.74 -3.36 -3.79
C PHE A 95 -7.83 -3.75 -4.80
N VAL A 96 -7.60 -4.83 -5.57
CA VAL A 96 -8.58 -5.35 -6.53
C VAL A 96 -9.83 -5.84 -5.81
N TYR A 97 -9.67 -6.61 -4.74
CA TYR A 97 -10.77 -7.16 -3.95
C TYR A 97 -11.64 -6.07 -3.33
N SER A 98 -11.02 -5.05 -2.71
CA SER A 98 -11.75 -3.91 -2.12
C SER A 98 -12.47 -3.07 -3.18
N THR A 99 -11.87 -2.88 -4.35
CA THR A 99 -12.49 -2.19 -5.49
C THR A 99 -13.71 -2.95 -6.00
N TRP A 100 -13.59 -4.28 -6.13
CA TRP A 100 -14.71 -5.14 -6.53
C TRP A 100 -15.84 -5.13 -5.48
N LEU A 101 -15.50 -5.20 -4.19
CA LEU A 101 -16.46 -5.20 -3.09
C LEU A 101 -17.19 -3.85 -2.98
N SER A 102 -16.50 -2.75 -3.26
CA SER A 102 -17.07 -1.40 -3.34
C SER A 102 -18.12 -1.23 -4.44
N ARG A 103 -18.06 -2.03 -5.50
CA ARG A 103 -19.01 -1.98 -6.63
C ARG A 103 -20.20 -2.91 -6.47
N ARG A 104 -20.21 -3.77 -5.44
CA ARG A 104 -21.35 -4.66 -5.18
C ARG A 104 -22.53 -3.89 -4.57
N PRO A 105 -23.76 -4.13 -5.03
CA PRO A 105 -24.95 -3.70 -4.31
C PRO A 105 -24.97 -4.40 -2.94
N THR A 106 -25.06 -3.63 -1.86
CA THR A 106 -25.52 -4.18 -0.58
C THR A 106 -26.98 -4.55 -0.79
N VAL A 107 -27.26 -5.86 -0.78
CA VAL A 107 -28.63 -6.41 -0.74
C VAL A 107 -29.27 -5.99 0.58
#